data_AF-K2DCN7-F1
#
_entry.id   AF-K2DCN7-F1
#
_cell.length_a   1.000
_cell.length_b   1.000
_cell.length_c   1.000
_cell.angle_alpha   90.00
_cell.angle_beta   90.00
_cell.angle_gamma   90.00
#
_symmetry.space_group_name_H-M   'P 1'
#
loop_
_entity.id
_entity.type
_entity.pdbx_description
1 polymer ?
#
loop_
_entity_poly.entity_id
_entity_poly.type
_entity_poly.pdbx_seq_one_letter_code
_entity_poly.pdbx_strand_id
1 'polypeptide(L)'
;MKDFLNKINFHTFFIAILTFTIGWQLGHKDIAVKWQTYAPTLKVINKEPPQNIDVDFKLFWDTWDLVSRQYLDKKAIDTDKLYYGAISGMVSAVGDPYTVFLPPEAQKSTQDELNGSFEGVGIQLGFNSDSRLVVVTPLDGTPAQKKGILPGDMIV
;
A
#
# COMPACT_ATOMS: atom_id res chain seq x y z
N MET A 1 -33.88 -12.80 62.84
CA MET A 1 -34.23 -11.65 61.98
C MET A 1 -34.34 -10.31 62.72
N LYS A 2 -34.53 -10.29 64.06
CA LYS A 2 -34.62 -9.03 64.84
C LYS A 2 -33.26 -8.39 65.19
N ASP A 3 -32.17 -9.17 65.22
CA ASP A 3 -30.83 -8.66 65.59
C ASP A 3 -30.11 -7.88 64.50
N PHE A 4 -30.54 -8.01 63.24
CA PHE A 4 -29.92 -7.30 62.10
C PHE A 4 -30.37 -5.84 62.02
N LEU A 5 -31.62 -5.54 62.41
CA LEU A 5 -32.22 -4.20 62.35
C LEU A 5 -31.68 -3.26 63.43
N ASN A 6 -31.27 -3.78 64.60
CA ASN A 6 -30.76 -2.97 65.72
C ASN A 6 -29.29 -2.53 65.57
N LYS A 7 -28.55 -3.02 64.57
CA LYS A 7 -27.16 -2.62 64.26
C LYS A 7 -27.05 -1.56 63.16
N ILE A 8 -28.17 -1.17 62.55
CA ILE A 8 -28.19 -0.22 61.43
C ILE A 8 -28.28 1.20 61.98
N ASN A 9 -27.16 1.91 61.99
CA ASN A 9 -27.11 3.32 62.39
C ASN A 9 -27.79 4.19 61.31
N PHE A 10 -28.42 5.30 61.72
CA PHE A 10 -29.12 6.23 60.82
C PHE A 10 -28.29 6.63 59.58
N HIS A 11 -26.97 6.82 59.74
CA HIS A 11 -26.05 7.10 58.64
C HIS A 11 -25.97 5.99 57.58
N THR A 12 -26.00 4.72 57.98
CA THR A 12 -25.97 3.60 57.02
C THR A 12 -27.25 3.53 56.19
N PHE A 13 -28.39 3.85 56.80
CA PHE A 13 -29.67 3.95 56.09
C PHE A 13 -29.68 5.15 55.13
N PHE A 14 -29.10 6.29 55.54
CA PHE A 14 -28.98 7.46 54.70
C PHE A 14 -28.09 7.23 53.48
N ILE A 15 -26.95 6.54 53.65
CA ILE A 15 -26.05 6.17 52.55
C ILE A 15 -26.74 5.20 51.58
N ALA A 16 -27.51 4.23 52.10
CA ALA A 16 -28.27 3.31 51.26
C ALA A 16 -29.36 4.03 50.43
N ILE A 17 -30.05 5.01 51.02
CA ILE A 17 -31.02 5.83 50.29
C ILE A 17 -30.32 6.69 49.25
N LEU A 18 -29.21 7.35 49.61
CA LEU A 18 -28.47 8.22 48.69
C LEU A 18 -27.94 7.45 47.47
N THR A 19 -27.40 6.25 47.69
CA THR A 19 -26.93 5.38 46.59
C THR A 19 -28.08 4.88 45.74
N PHE A 20 -29.22 4.55 46.35
CA PHE A 20 -30.42 4.16 45.62
C PHE A 20 -31.01 5.31 44.79
N THR A 21 -31.09 6.53 45.34
CA THR A 21 -31.61 7.70 44.61
C THR A 21 -30.68 8.17 43.52
N ILE A 22 -29.36 8.17 43.74
CA ILE A 22 -28.36 8.46 42.70
C ILE A 22 -28.42 7.40 41.60
N GLY A 23 -28.48 6.11 41.96
CA GLY A 23 -28.60 5.02 41.00
C GLY A 23 -29.89 5.10 40.20
N TRP A 24 -31.03 5.38 40.85
CA TRP A 24 -32.30 5.57 40.18
C TRP A 24 -32.29 6.80 39.27
N GLN A 25 -31.71 7.92 39.71
CA GLN A 25 -31.61 9.14 38.91
C GLN A 25 -30.67 8.99 37.70
N LEU A 26 -29.58 8.23 37.85
CA LEU A 26 -28.67 7.89 36.75
C LEU A 26 -29.28 6.87 35.79
N GLY A 27 -30.09 5.94 36.28
CA GLY A 27 -30.79 4.94 35.46
C GLY A 27 -32.02 5.50 34.73
N HIS A 28 -32.69 6.52 35.28
CA HIS A 28 -33.85 7.14 34.65
C HIS A 28 -33.47 8.21 33.62
N LYS A 29 -32.23 8.72 33.68
CA LYS A 29 -31.64 9.44 32.56
C LYS A 29 -31.25 8.39 31.53
N ASP A 30 -31.83 8.47 30.33
CA ASP A 30 -31.32 7.77 29.17
C ASP A 30 -29.90 8.30 28.89
N ILE A 31 -28.91 7.76 29.61
CA ILE A 31 -27.50 7.95 29.30
C ILE A 31 -27.29 7.16 28.02
N ALA A 32 -27.68 7.77 26.90
CA ALA A 32 -27.28 7.36 25.59
C ALA A 32 -25.77 7.60 25.54
N VAL A 33 -25.00 6.64 26.04
CA VAL A 33 -23.57 6.57 25.76
C VAL A 33 -23.50 6.38 24.25
N LYS A 34 -23.38 7.49 23.53
CA LYS A 34 -23.27 7.52 22.08
C LYS A 34 -21.89 6.97 21.71
N TRP A 35 -21.73 5.65 21.80
CA TRP A 35 -20.63 4.89 21.21
C TRP A 35 -20.62 5.00 19.67
N GLN A 36 -21.58 5.72 19.08
CA GLN A 36 -21.78 5.90 17.64
C GLN A 36 -20.77 6.86 16.98
N THR A 37 -19.88 7.52 17.73
CA THR A 37 -18.88 8.44 17.16
C THR A 37 -17.45 7.87 17.11
N TYR A 38 -17.25 6.62 17.55
CA TYR A 38 -16.02 5.87 17.32
C TYR A 38 -16.19 4.97 16.09
N ALA A 39 -16.35 5.57 14.92
CA ALA A 39 -16.18 4.87 13.66
C ALA A 39 -14.72 5.09 13.22
N PRO A 40 -13.77 4.17 13.51
CA PRO A 40 -12.48 4.26 12.86
C PRO A 40 -12.74 4.25 11.35
N THR A 41 -12.20 5.22 10.63
CA THR A 41 -12.24 5.21 9.17
C THR A 41 -11.40 4.03 8.71
N LEU A 42 -12.06 2.88 8.52
CA LEU A 42 -11.45 1.71 7.92
C LEU A 42 -11.17 2.03 6.46
N LYS A 43 -10.00 2.64 6.21
CA LYS A 43 -9.44 2.68 4.88
C LYS A 43 -9.00 1.26 4.57
N VAL A 44 -9.86 0.48 3.92
CA VAL A 44 -9.53 -0.87 3.47
C VAL A 44 -8.47 -0.72 2.37
N ILE A 45 -7.20 -0.82 2.76
CA ILE A 45 -6.08 -0.92 1.84
C ILE A 45 -5.87 -2.41 1.61
N ASN A 46 -6.65 -2.94 0.66
CA ASN A 46 -6.47 -4.21 -0.06
C ASN A 46 -7.86 -4.64 -0.54
N LYS A 47 -8.10 -4.48 -1.85
CA LYS A 47 -9.27 -5.10 -2.48
C LYS A 47 -9.14 -6.62 -2.31
N GLU A 48 -10.26 -7.30 -2.13
CA GLU A 48 -10.30 -8.76 -2.23
C GLU A 48 -9.63 -9.20 -3.53
N PRO A 49 -8.92 -10.34 -3.54
CA PRO A 49 -8.30 -10.86 -4.75
C PRO A 49 -9.38 -10.99 -5.85
N PRO A 50 -9.02 -10.83 -7.13
CA PRO A 50 -9.95 -11.01 -8.23
C PRO A 50 -10.70 -12.35 -8.11
N GLN A 51 -12.00 -12.33 -8.39
CA GLN A 51 -12.80 -13.56 -8.36
C GLN A 51 -12.22 -14.57 -9.37
N ASN A 52 -12.04 -15.83 -8.93
CA ASN A 52 -11.45 -16.97 -9.68
C ASN A 52 -9.91 -17.08 -9.73
N ILE A 53 -9.19 -16.54 -8.74
CA ILE A 53 -7.74 -16.80 -8.60
C ILE A 53 -7.51 -17.78 -7.43
N ASP A 54 -7.06 -19.00 -7.74
CA ASP A 54 -6.63 -20.01 -6.76
C ASP A 54 -5.10 -20.10 -6.77
N VAL A 55 -4.45 -19.15 -6.10
CA VAL A 55 -2.99 -19.08 -5.95
C VAL A 55 -2.64 -19.17 -4.47
N ASP A 56 -1.82 -20.15 -4.11
CA ASP A 56 -1.28 -20.27 -2.75
C ASP A 56 -0.11 -19.28 -2.55
N PHE A 57 -0.39 -18.20 -1.83
CA PHE A 57 0.61 -17.19 -1.48
C PHE A 57 1.53 -17.61 -0.32
N LYS A 58 1.40 -18.80 0.25
CA LYS A 58 2.30 -19.27 1.31
C LYS A 58 3.76 -19.23 0.87
N LEU A 59 4.06 -19.74 -0.32
CA LEU A 59 5.43 -19.75 -0.85
C LEU A 59 6.01 -18.34 -1.03
N PHE A 60 5.18 -17.38 -1.44
CA PHE A 60 5.56 -15.97 -1.57
C PHE A 60 5.99 -15.40 -0.21
N TRP A 61 5.17 -15.59 0.82
CA TRP A 61 5.47 -15.09 2.17
C TRP A 61 6.66 -15.79 2.83
N ASP A 62 6.79 -17.10 2.64
CA ASP A 62 7.94 -17.86 3.14
C ASP A 62 9.24 -17.35 2.51
N THR A 63 9.23 -17.06 1.21
CA THR A 63 10.39 -16.52 0.49
C THR A 63 10.72 -15.11 0.98
N TRP A 64 9.71 -14.25 1.14
CA TRP A 64 9.89 -12.90 1.68
C TRP A 64 10.54 -12.91 3.06
N ASP A 65 10.03 -13.77 3.95
CA ASP A 65 10.54 -13.94 5.31
C ASP A 65 11.95 -14.53 5.32
N LEU A 66 12.23 -15.51 4.45
CA LEU A 66 13.56 -16.10 4.31
C LEU A 66 14.59 -15.07 3.87
N VAL A 67 14.29 -14.28 2.83
CA VAL A 67 15.18 -13.22 2.34
C VAL A 67 15.41 -12.18 3.44
N SER A 68 14.34 -11.71 4.08
CA SER A 68 14.43 -10.71 5.15
C SER A 68 15.30 -11.19 6.32
N ARG A 69 15.17 -12.47 6.73
CA ARG A 69 15.90 -13.03 7.88
C ARG A 69 17.29 -13.57 7.56
N GLN A 70 17.55 -14.09 6.37
CA GLN A 70 18.81 -14.77 6.05
C GLN A 70 19.75 -13.98 5.14
N TYR A 71 19.27 -12.93 4.45
CA TYR A 71 20.16 -12.13 3.60
C TYR A 71 21.27 -11.46 4.43
N LEU A 72 22.50 -11.50 3.94
CA LEU A 72 23.71 -11.12 4.68
C LEU A 72 23.74 -9.63 5.02
N ASP A 73 23.43 -8.76 4.05
CA ASP A 73 23.40 -7.31 4.24
C ASP A 73 21.98 -6.83 4.55
N LYS A 74 21.67 -6.72 5.84
CA LYS A 74 20.37 -6.22 6.30
C LYS A 74 20.07 -4.79 5.88
N LYS A 75 21.10 -3.96 5.63
CA LYS A 75 20.90 -2.56 5.24
C LYS A 75 20.47 -2.43 3.78
N ALA A 76 20.75 -3.44 2.97
CA ALA A 76 20.30 -3.50 1.58
C ALA A 76 18.86 -4.01 1.45
N ILE A 77 18.24 -4.52 2.52
CA ILE A 77 16.83 -4.91 2.51
C ILE A 77 15.96 -3.67 2.64
N ASP A 78 15.31 -3.33 1.54
CA ASP A 78 14.33 -2.27 1.42
C ASP A 78 12.98 -2.89 1.04
N THR A 79 12.01 -2.78 1.95
CA THR A 79 10.66 -3.34 1.80
C THR A 79 9.98 -2.86 0.54
N ASP A 80 10.11 -1.57 0.20
CA ASP A 80 9.44 -0.99 -0.96
C ASP A 80 10.07 -1.52 -2.26
N LYS A 81 11.40 -1.66 -2.28
CA LYS A 81 12.10 -2.25 -3.43
C LYS A 81 11.74 -3.73 -3.63
N LEU A 82 11.62 -4.51 -2.55
CA LEU A 82 11.19 -5.91 -2.64
C LEU A 82 9.75 -6.02 -3.14
N TYR A 83 8.86 -5.15 -2.64
CA TYR A 83 7.46 -5.10 -3.03
C TYR A 83 7.29 -4.74 -4.51
N TYR A 84 7.90 -3.64 -4.96
CA TYR A 84 7.86 -3.23 -6.35
C TYR A 84 8.57 -4.24 -7.27
N GLY A 85 9.68 -4.83 -6.82
CA GLY A 85 10.38 -5.88 -7.56
C GLY A 85 9.51 -7.12 -7.79
N ALA A 86 8.77 -7.56 -6.77
CA ALA A 86 7.82 -8.67 -6.91
C ALA A 86 6.71 -8.37 -7.92
N ILE A 87 6.15 -7.15 -7.89
CA ILE A 87 5.14 -6.72 -8.86
C ILE A 87 5.74 -6.64 -10.28
N SER A 88 6.91 -6.03 -10.43
CA SER A 88 7.62 -5.98 -11.71
C SER A 88 7.85 -7.36 -12.29
N GLY A 89 8.32 -8.32 -11.49
CA GLY A 89 8.52 -9.71 -11.92
C GLY A 89 7.22 -10.39 -12.36
N MET A 90 6.12 -10.16 -11.62
CA MET A 90 4.79 -10.66 -11.99
C MET A 90 4.32 -10.07 -13.34
N VAL A 91 4.53 -8.78 -13.58
CA VAL A 91 4.16 -8.12 -14.83
C VAL A 91 5.05 -8.60 -15.99
N SER A 92 6.36 -8.74 -15.77
CA SER A 92 7.29 -9.28 -16.78
C SER A 92 6.98 -10.72 -17.17
N ALA A 93 6.39 -11.53 -16.28
CA ALA A 93 5.98 -12.90 -16.58
C ALA A 93 4.88 -13.00 -17.65
N VAL A 94 4.21 -11.90 -18.00
CA VAL A 94 3.27 -11.83 -19.13
C VAL A 94 3.98 -12.05 -20.48
N GLY A 95 5.27 -11.74 -20.57
CA GLY A 95 6.08 -11.94 -21.78
C GLY A 95 5.84 -10.90 -22.89
N ASP A 96 5.05 -9.86 -22.63
CA ASP A 96 4.85 -8.74 -23.55
C ASP A 96 5.86 -7.61 -23.26
N PRO A 97 6.76 -7.26 -24.19
CA PRO A 97 7.78 -6.23 -23.98
C PRO A 97 7.20 -4.82 -23.77
N TYR A 98 5.93 -4.61 -24.10
CA TYR A 98 5.25 -3.33 -23.90
C TYR A 98 4.46 -3.26 -22.59
N THR A 99 4.32 -4.38 -21.88
CA THR A 99 3.65 -4.46 -20.59
C THR A 99 4.67 -4.36 -19.47
N VAL A 100 4.77 -3.17 -18.86
CA VAL A 100 5.74 -2.88 -17.80
C VAL A 100 5.07 -2.26 -16.57
N PHE A 101 5.59 -2.59 -15.38
CA PHE A 101 5.21 -1.93 -14.14
C PHE A 101 6.10 -0.71 -13.92
N LEU A 102 5.49 0.44 -13.63
CA LEU A 102 6.19 1.68 -13.31
C LEU A 102 6.13 1.95 -11.80
N PRO A 103 7.23 1.76 -11.06
CA PRO A 103 7.28 2.18 -9.66
C PRO A 103 7.16 3.72 -9.55
N PRO A 104 6.78 4.27 -8.38
CA PRO A 104 6.46 5.69 -8.24
C PRO A 104 7.52 6.67 -8.77
N GLU A 105 8.81 6.35 -8.59
CA GLU A 105 9.92 7.17 -9.07
C GLU A 105 9.95 7.23 -10.61
N ALA A 106 9.81 6.07 -11.27
CA ALA A 106 9.76 5.98 -12.73
C ALA A 106 8.47 6.60 -13.30
N GLN A 107 7.34 6.37 -12.62
CA GLN A 107 6.04 6.94 -13.00
C GLN A 107 6.09 8.46 -13.07
N LYS A 108 6.81 9.12 -12.15
CA LYS A 108 6.95 10.58 -12.17
C LYS A 108 7.66 11.06 -13.43
N SER A 109 8.81 10.46 -13.78
CA SER A 109 9.55 10.80 -15.01
C SER A 109 8.68 10.59 -16.25
N THR A 110 8.01 9.44 -16.35
CA THR A 110 7.12 9.15 -17.47
C THR A 110 5.96 10.13 -17.55
N GLN A 111 5.39 10.54 -16.41
CA GLN A 111 4.32 11.52 -16.37
C GLN A 111 4.80 12.91 -16.82
N ASP A 112 6.01 13.31 -16.44
CA ASP A 112 6.63 14.56 -16.86
C ASP A 112 6.89 14.56 -18.39
N GLU A 113 7.36 13.44 -18.94
CA GLU A 113 7.51 13.24 -20.39
C GLU A 113 6.17 13.33 -21.13
N LEU A 114 5.11 12.67 -20.62
CA LEU A 114 3.76 12.74 -21.18
C LEU A 114 3.17 14.16 -21.12
N ASN A 115 3.58 14.96 -20.12
CA ASN A 115 3.20 16.36 -20.00
C ASN A 115 4.02 17.29 -20.91
N GLY A 116 4.89 16.73 -21.76
CA GLY A 116 5.68 17.47 -22.74
C GLY A 116 7.01 18.02 -22.19
N SER A 117 7.39 17.65 -20.98
CA SER A 117 8.72 17.96 -20.43
C SER A 117 9.71 16.88 -20.86
N PHE A 118 10.30 17.04 -22.04
CA PHE A 118 11.31 16.13 -22.56
C PHE A 118 12.72 16.57 -22.15
N GLU A 119 13.45 15.66 -21.50
CA GLU A 119 14.89 15.79 -21.28
C GLU A 119 15.61 14.67 -22.05
N GLY A 120 16.69 15.00 -22.80
CA GLY A 120 17.48 14.01 -23.52
C GLY A 120 17.93 14.42 -24.93
N VAL A 121 18.33 13.42 -25.74
CA VAL A 121 18.90 13.59 -27.09
C VAL A 121 17.89 13.48 -28.23
N GLY A 122 16.65 13.05 -27.94
CA GLY A 122 15.55 12.98 -28.91
C GLY A 122 15.54 11.72 -29.77
N ILE A 123 15.53 10.54 -29.14
CA ILE A 123 15.51 9.24 -29.82
C ILE A 123 14.31 8.43 -29.33
N GLN A 124 13.53 7.89 -30.26
CA GLN A 124 12.55 6.85 -29.95
C GLN A 124 13.25 5.49 -29.94
N LEU A 125 13.19 4.81 -28.80
CA LEU A 125 13.78 3.49 -28.59
C LEU A 125 12.71 2.40 -28.72
N GLY A 126 13.17 1.18 -28.99
CA GLY A 126 12.33 -0.01 -29.02
C GLY A 126 13.18 -1.27 -28.94
N PHE A 127 12.51 -2.42 -28.96
CA PHE A 127 13.17 -3.72 -28.99
C PHE A 127 13.00 -4.36 -30.38
N ASN A 128 14.08 -4.98 -30.87
CA ASN A 128 14.01 -5.78 -32.10
C ASN A 128 13.55 -7.22 -31.82
N SER A 129 13.50 -8.05 -32.87
CA SER A 129 13.12 -9.48 -32.78
C SER A 129 13.95 -10.30 -31.81
N ASP A 130 15.16 -9.84 -31.50
CA ASP A 130 16.13 -10.53 -30.66
C ASP A 130 16.20 -9.89 -29.26
N SER A 131 15.19 -9.10 -28.88
CA SER A 131 15.09 -8.38 -27.61
C SER A 131 16.26 -7.44 -27.32
N ARG A 132 16.95 -6.94 -28.35
CA ARG A 132 17.99 -5.91 -28.21
C ARG A 132 17.38 -4.51 -28.30
N LEU A 133 17.90 -3.60 -27.49
CA LEU A 133 17.53 -2.19 -27.52
C LEU A 133 18.06 -1.53 -28.80
N VAL A 134 17.15 -1.00 -29.60
CA VAL A 134 17.45 -0.37 -30.89
C VAL A 134 16.78 0.98 -31.03
N VAL A 135 17.37 1.82 -31.87
CA VAL A 135 16.76 3.07 -32.32
C VAL A 135 15.62 2.74 -33.30
N VAL A 136 14.41 3.13 -32.95
CA VAL A 136 13.25 3.08 -33.86
C VAL A 136 13.30 4.26 -34.80
N THR A 137 13.42 5.47 -34.26
CA THR A 137 13.62 6.70 -35.06
C THR A 137 14.22 7.82 -34.22
N PRO A 138 15.15 8.63 -34.74
CA PRO A 138 15.45 9.94 -34.17
C PRO A 138 14.24 10.87 -34.38
N LEU A 139 14.05 11.82 -33.46
CA LEU A 139 13.04 12.87 -33.58
C LEU A 139 13.58 14.04 -34.40
N ASP A 140 12.71 14.69 -35.18
CA ASP A 140 13.11 15.81 -36.04
C ASP A 140 13.61 17.02 -35.24
N GLY A 141 14.68 17.65 -35.73
CA GLY A 141 15.31 18.84 -35.14
C GLY A 141 16.12 18.56 -33.87
N THR A 142 16.15 17.32 -33.39
CA THR A 142 16.84 16.95 -32.14
C THR A 142 18.34 16.72 -32.31
N PRO A 143 19.13 16.77 -31.21
CA PRO A 143 20.56 16.48 -31.26
C PRO A 143 20.90 15.13 -31.89
N ALA A 144 20.09 14.09 -31.66
CA ALA A 144 20.28 12.77 -32.24
C ALA A 144 20.24 12.78 -33.78
N GLN A 145 19.23 13.44 -34.36
CA GLN A 145 19.14 13.58 -35.81
C GLN A 145 20.34 14.37 -36.37
N LYS A 146 20.74 15.47 -35.71
CA LYS A 146 21.90 16.29 -36.11
C LYS A 146 23.21 15.52 -36.05
N LYS A 147 23.30 14.48 -35.22
CA LYS A 147 24.45 13.59 -35.10
C LYS A 147 24.40 12.40 -36.06
N GLY A 148 23.36 12.29 -36.88
CA GLY A 148 23.25 11.26 -37.91
C GLY A 148 22.91 9.87 -37.37
N ILE A 149 22.27 9.79 -36.19
CA ILE A 149 21.73 8.52 -35.68
C ILE A 149 20.61 8.05 -36.61
N LEU A 150 20.60 6.77 -36.95
CA LEU A 150 19.66 6.19 -37.92
C LEU A 150 18.74 5.13 -37.28
N PRO A 151 17.54 4.91 -37.84
CA PRO A 151 16.71 3.76 -37.51
C PRO A 151 17.49 2.45 -37.66
N GLY A 152 17.41 1.59 -36.65
CA GLY A 152 18.10 0.31 -36.60
C GLY A 152 19.46 0.33 -35.90
N ASP A 153 19.98 1.51 -35.53
CA ASP A 153 21.20 1.60 -34.70
C ASP A 153 20.98 0.87 -33.37
N MET A 154 21.96 0.05 -32.97
CA MET A 154 21.94 -0.67 -31.70
C MET A 154 22.54 0.20 -30.59
N ILE A 155 21.87 0.22 -29.44
CA ILE A 155 22.41 0.81 -28.21
C ILE A 155 23.22 -0.29 -27.49
N VAL A 156 24.52 -0.05 -27.27
CA VAL A 156 25.47 -0.99 -26.63
C VAL A 156 25.93 -0.52 -25.26
#